data_AF-A0AAD4L9C7-F1
#
_entry.id   AF-A0AAD4L9C7-F1
#
_cell.length_a   1.000
_cell.length_b   1.000
_cell.length_c   1.000
_cell.angle_alpha   90.00
_cell.angle_beta   90.00
_cell.angle_gamma   90.00
#
_symmetry.space_group_name_H-M   'P 1'
#
loop_
_entity.id
_entity.type
_entity.pdbx_description
1 polymer ?
#
loop_
_entity_poly.entity_id
_entity_poly.type
_entity_poly.pdbx_seq_one_letter_code
_entity_poly.pdbx_strand_id
1 'polypeptide(L)'
;MTCLWKLQLATPDADQQYPICRRLEVSPRPILRSPEMDSPSAHVNIDVQTPPTSTFPSGIQPPDPGIQFRPTTTTNNRGDSLAPLPDTNPQRGMLFRRFTGCLLIRVPGENYGDSSGRLWMLYLTEAEKEDKEITENWKGDTEGILVFTGLFSATVATFIIESYKQLSLDSGATTNALLTQISQQIANTSNGRPFAGVAAQNSLPFKPTASAVRVNVMWFLSLVLSLTCALSATLMQQWARRYQELARRRGAPHKRARMRAYIFDGIQGFRMTRAIEAMPILLHLSVFLFFTGLIEFLIPINTTVAYFTLGWIALFALAYVILTILPNLYLNCPYRTPLSGITWRLSQFSVLRILLAIRGVEGLFHGSLLSLWHSTHQQVTGTPGPTKWRETLKMQVAMRRKWLSDGLRKSVELSATDAPSIVDKDALEWTLTALDEDKEIEDFAERVPGFFDSRAVPDPTSAILPLMSDQSTTDPILGSRLYDLLKTCIPGTSPLTEEMRRSRLRVCLKSLWYCGEA
;
A
#
# COMPACT_ATOMS: atom_id res chain seq x y z
N MET A 1 41.62 5.33 42.02
CA MET A 1 40.47 6.22 42.28
C MET A 1 39.22 5.51 41.75
N THR A 2 38.47 4.84 42.63
CA THR A 2 37.24 5.33 43.30
C THR A 2 36.10 5.55 42.29
N CYS A 3 35.08 4.68 42.15
CA CYS A 3 34.24 3.94 43.12
C CYS A 3 33.12 4.81 43.75
N LEU A 4 32.00 4.17 44.13
CA LEU A 4 30.64 4.70 44.27
C LEU A 4 29.99 4.95 42.88
N TRP A 5 28.78 4.48 42.56
CA TRP A 5 27.68 3.95 43.38
C TRP A 5 27.35 2.46 43.10
N LYS A 6 26.91 1.71 44.12
CA LYS A 6 26.32 0.36 44.00
C LYS A 6 25.50 0.02 45.26
N LEU A 7 24.33 -0.62 45.09
CA LEU A 7 23.37 -1.05 46.15
C LEU A 7 22.75 0.14 46.94
N GLN A 8 21.66 0.01 47.71
CA GLN A 8 20.89 -1.18 48.16
C GLN A 8 19.39 -0.82 48.28
N LEU A 9 18.43 -1.68 47.90
CA LEU A 9 17.61 -2.61 48.74
C LEU A 9 16.42 -3.07 47.84
N ALA A 10 15.74 -4.20 47.98
CA ALA A 10 16.00 -5.48 48.66
C ALA A 10 15.03 -6.55 48.08
N THR A 11 15.34 -7.84 48.21
CA THR A 11 14.36 -8.95 48.06
C THR A 11 13.84 -9.40 49.43
N PRO A 12 12.70 -10.13 49.48
CA PRO A 12 12.78 -11.59 49.56
C PRO A 12 11.73 -12.35 48.70
N ASP A 13 11.83 -13.68 48.69
CA ASP A 13 11.01 -14.61 47.90
C ASP A 13 9.57 -14.82 48.40
N ALA A 14 8.66 -15.16 47.48
CA ALA A 14 7.61 -16.18 47.65
C ALA A 14 6.91 -16.52 46.31
N ASP A 15 6.31 -17.71 46.21
CA ASP A 15 5.60 -18.23 45.03
C ASP A 15 4.48 -17.32 44.47
N GLN A 16 4.35 -17.24 43.12
CA GLN A 16 3.26 -17.96 42.42
C GLN A 16 3.27 -17.80 40.88
N GLN A 17 2.96 -18.93 40.22
CA GLN A 17 2.15 -19.11 39.00
C GLN A 17 2.17 -18.08 37.85
N TYR A 18 2.58 -18.54 36.66
CA TYR A 18 2.28 -17.88 35.38
C TYR A 18 0.76 -17.84 35.07
N PRO A 19 0.24 -16.70 34.59
CA PRO A 19 -0.95 -16.61 33.75
C PRO A 19 -0.57 -16.01 32.38
N ILE A 20 -0.46 -16.80 31.32
CA ILE A 20 -1.57 -17.03 30.37
C ILE A 20 -2.23 -15.71 29.95
N CYS A 21 -1.91 -15.23 28.75
CA CYS A 21 -2.56 -14.09 28.10
C CYS A 21 -4.05 -14.37 27.86
N ARG A 22 -4.92 -13.95 28.78
CA ARG A 22 -6.37 -14.09 28.66
C ARG A 22 -6.91 -13.15 27.58
N ARG A 23 -6.97 -13.65 26.34
CA ARG A 23 -7.65 -13.03 25.19
C ARG A 23 -9.07 -12.60 25.62
N LEU A 24 -9.42 -11.33 25.38
CA LEU A 24 -10.75 -10.79 25.66
C LEU A 24 -11.78 -11.38 24.68
N GLU A 25 -12.54 -12.37 25.12
CA GLU A 25 -13.68 -12.90 24.37
C GLU A 25 -14.90 -11.98 24.49
N VAL A 26 -15.11 -11.13 23.49
CA VAL A 26 -16.39 -10.44 23.30
C VAL A 26 -17.40 -11.42 22.72
N SER A 27 -18.14 -12.11 23.59
CA SER A 27 -19.30 -12.92 23.19
C SER A 27 -20.50 -12.01 22.88
N PRO A 28 -21.20 -12.19 21.74
CA PRO A 28 -22.42 -11.44 21.47
C PRO A 28 -23.55 -11.84 22.44
N ARG A 29 -24.46 -10.89 22.71
CA ARG A 29 -25.76 -11.14 23.35
C ARG A 29 -26.92 -10.59 22.49
N PRO A 30 -28.16 -11.08 22.68
CA PRO A 30 -29.17 -11.06 21.63
C PRO A 30 -29.93 -9.74 21.50
N ILE A 31 -30.55 -9.56 20.33
CA ILE A 31 -31.55 -8.53 20.06
C ILE A 31 -32.80 -8.83 20.91
N LEU A 32 -33.20 -7.90 21.77
CA LEU A 32 -34.53 -7.86 22.39
C LEU A 32 -35.51 -7.10 21.49
N ARG A 33 -36.79 -7.46 21.54
CA ARG A 33 -37.85 -7.01 20.62
C ARG A 33 -38.97 -6.28 21.40
N SER A 34 -39.73 -5.45 20.68
CA SER A 34 -41.08 -4.96 21.00
C SER A 34 -41.15 -3.76 21.95
N PRO A 35 -42.26 -2.98 21.93
CA PRO A 35 -43.48 -3.15 21.12
C PRO A 35 -43.74 -2.05 20.07
N GLU A 36 -44.68 -2.33 19.17
CA GLU A 36 -45.37 -1.31 18.36
C GLU A 36 -46.27 -0.41 19.23
N MET A 37 -46.59 0.79 18.71
CA MET A 37 -47.73 1.59 19.15
C MET A 37 -48.35 2.26 17.92
N ASP A 38 -49.67 2.35 17.85
CA ASP A 38 -50.40 2.26 16.59
C ASP A 38 -51.20 3.53 16.24
N SER A 39 -51.10 3.96 14.97
CA SER A 39 -52.07 4.78 14.21
C SER A 39 -52.41 6.22 14.71
N PRO A 40 -53.13 7.04 13.91
CA PRO A 40 -53.36 7.01 12.45
C PRO A 40 -52.91 8.31 11.72
N SER A 41 -52.86 8.27 10.38
CA SER A 41 -52.78 9.48 9.54
C SER A 41 -53.71 9.35 8.32
N ALA A 42 -54.54 10.37 8.04
CA ALA A 42 -55.62 10.34 7.05
C ALA A 42 -55.30 11.10 5.74
N HIS A 43 -56.08 10.79 4.70
CA HIS A 43 -55.93 11.25 3.30
C HIS A 43 -55.98 12.78 3.07
N VAL A 44 -55.28 13.23 2.02
CA VAL A 44 -55.79 13.89 0.78
C VAL A 44 -54.57 14.44 0.00
N ASN A 45 -54.23 13.94 -1.20
CA ASN A 45 -54.72 14.35 -2.55
C ASN A 45 -54.46 15.85 -2.87
N ILE A 46 -54.01 16.29 -4.06
CA ILE A 46 -53.86 15.70 -5.42
C ILE A 46 -52.92 16.65 -6.25
N ASP A 47 -52.51 16.54 -7.53
CA ASP A 47 -52.67 15.63 -8.68
C ASP A 47 -51.57 15.91 -9.77
N VAL A 48 -51.50 15.09 -10.85
CA VAL A 48 -51.22 15.46 -12.27
C VAL A 48 -49.83 16.04 -12.67
N GLN A 49 -49.20 15.71 -13.83
CA GLN A 49 -49.65 15.12 -15.10
C GLN A 49 -48.55 14.35 -15.87
N THR A 50 -48.94 13.43 -16.78
CA THR A 50 -48.08 12.86 -17.86
C THR A 50 -48.87 12.57 -19.14
N PRO A 51 -48.38 12.97 -20.33
CA PRO A 51 -48.66 12.23 -21.58
C PRO A 51 -47.48 12.27 -22.61
N PRO A 52 -47.55 11.57 -23.78
CA PRO A 52 -48.07 10.22 -24.03
C PRO A 52 -47.16 9.36 -24.96
N THR A 53 -47.59 8.13 -25.25
CA THR A 53 -46.96 7.12 -26.13
C THR A 53 -47.30 7.29 -27.63
N SER A 54 -46.52 6.67 -28.53
CA SER A 54 -46.84 6.46 -29.97
C SER A 54 -46.57 4.99 -30.41
N THR A 55 -47.23 4.50 -31.47
CA THR A 55 -47.45 3.04 -31.65
C THR A 55 -47.36 2.52 -33.10
N PHE A 56 -47.02 1.23 -33.27
CA PHE A 56 -47.20 0.35 -34.46
C PHE A 56 -46.31 0.61 -35.72
N PRO A 57 -46.20 -0.33 -36.71
CA PRO A 57 -46.85 -1.65 -36.86
C PRO A 57 -45.94 -2.89 -37.14
N SER A 58 -46.62 -4.06 -37.21
CA SER A 58 -46.23 -5.47 -37.38
C SER A 58 -45.39 -5.91 -38.62
N GLY A 59 -44.78 -7.12 -38.55
CA GLY A 59 -44.51 -7.93 -39.75
C GLY A 59 -43.60 -9.19 -39.61
N ILE A 60 -44.04 -10.31 -40.19
CA ILE A 60 -43.27 -11.50 -40.70
C ILE A 60 -42.87 -12.64 -39.72
N GLN A 61 -43.07 -13.87 -40.22
CA GLN A 61 -42.75 -15.25 -39.75
C GLN A 61 -42.74 -16.13 -41.06
N PRO A 62 -42.40 -17.45 -41.15
CA PRO A 62 -41.74 -18.44 -40.27
C PRO A 62 -40.44 -18.98 -40.98
N PRO A 63 -39.95 -20.26 -40.92
CA PRO A 63 -40.28 -21.44 -40.10
C PRO A 63 -39.09 -22.23 -39.47
N ASP A 64 -39.47 -23.26 -38.68
CA ASP A 64 -38.67 -24.40 -38.21
C ASP A 64 -38.57 -25.50 -39.31
N PRO A 65 -37.60 -26.45 -39.29
CA PRO A 65 -37.84 -27.69 -38.54
C PRO A 65 -36.59 -28.39 -37.93
N GLY A 66 -36.80 -29.12 -36.84
CA GLY A 66 -35.75 -29.90 -36.15
C GLY A 66 -35.52 -31.33 -36.68
N ILE A 67 -34.80 -32.15 -35.90
CA ILE A 67 -34.80 -33.62 -35.97
C ILE A 67 -34.49 -34.20 -34.57
N GLN A 68 -35.13 -35.32 -34.22
CA GLN A 68 -34.93 -36.05 -32.97
C GLN A 68 -33.85 -37.13 -33.14
N PHE A 69 -33.22 -37.58 -32.04
CA PHE A 69 -33.00 -39.02 -31.85
C PHE A 69 -32.90 -39.40 -30.36
N ARG A 70 -33.55 -40.52 -30.01
CA ARG A 70 -33.51 -41.20 -28.70
C ARG A 70 -33.67 -42.70 -28.94
N PRO A 71 -32.96 -43.55 -28.18
CA PRO A 71 -33.48 -44.88 -27.86
C PRO A 71 -33.57 -45.11 -26.34
N THR A 72 -34.73 -45.57 -25.88
CA THR A 72 -34.82 -46.50 -24.74
C THR A 72 -34.53 -47.93 -25.27
N THR A 73 -34.36 -49.00 -24.50
CA THR A 73 -34.98 -49.39 -23.22
C THR A 73 -34.21 -50.56 -22.62
N THR A 74 -34.32 -50.83 -21.30
CA THR A 74 -34.63 -52.16 -20.71
C THR A 74 -34.62 -52.06 -19.18
N THR A 75 -35.49 -52.86 -18.53
CA THR A 75 -35.77 -52.81 -17.08
C THR A 75 -35.32 -54.11 -16.41
N ASN A 76 -34.87 -54.08 -15.15
CA ASN A 76 -35.21 -55.15 -14.20
C ASN A 76 -35.03 -54.77 -12.73
N ASN A 77 -35.75 -55.47 -11.85
CA ASN A 77 -35.77 -55.25 -10.39
C ASN A 77 -35.06 -56.38 -9.63
N ARG A 78 -34.32 -56.01 -8.58
CA ARG A 78 -34.39 -56.60 -7.23
C ARG A 78 -33.61 -55.70 -6.27
N GLY A 79 -34.04 -55.64 -5.01
CA GLY A 79 -33.32 -54.96 -3.94
C GLY A 79 -33.06 -55.92 -2.79
N ASP A 80 -32.32 -55.46 -1.80
CA ASP A 80 -32.31 -56.07 -0.47
C ASP A 80 -32.14 -54.98 0.62
N SER A 81 -32.54 -55.31 1.84
CA SER A 81 -32.73 -54.33 2.91
C SER A 81 -31.50 -54.13 3.78
N LEU A 82 -31.27 -52.89 4.25
CA LEU A 82 -30.86 -52.63 5.64
C LEU A 82 -30.94 -51.13 5.99
N ALA A 83 -31.68 -50.82 7.05
CA ALA A 83 -31.71 -49.50 7.68
C ALA A 83 -31.47 -49.65 9.19
N PRO A 84 -30.69 -48.75 9.81
CA PRO A 84 -30.80 -48.47 11.24
C PRO A 84 -31.61 -47.20 11.52
N LEU A 85 -32.26 -47.16 12.69
CA LEU A 85 -32.98 -46.01 13.23
C LEU A 85 -32.03 -44.98 13.88
N PRO A 86 -32.47 -43.73 14.15
CA PRO A 86 -31.58 -42.63 14.50
C PRO A 86 -31.17 -42.62 15.98
N ASP A 87 -30.00 -42.07 16.26
CA ASP A 87 -29.50 -41.86 17.62
C ASP A 87 -29.20 -40.38 17.92
N THR A 88 -29.30 -39.98 19.18
CA THR A 88 -29.55 -38.57 19.56
C THR A 88 -28.39 -37.90 20.32
N ASN A 89 -27.74 -36.90 19.70
CA ASN A 89 -27.05 -35.82 20.44
C ASN A 89 -26.73 -34.58 19.57
N PRO A 90 -27.40 -33.43 19.75
CA PRO A 90 -27.15 -32.23 18.94
C PRO A 90 -25.93 -31.38 19.37
N GLN A 91 -25.26 -31.65 20.50
CA GLN A 91 -24.23 -30.74 21.04
C GLN A 91 -22.77 -31.04 20.65
N ARG A 92 -22.46 -32.22 20.08
CA ARG A 92 -21.07 -32.55 19.71
C ARG A 92 -20.57 -31.86 18.43
N GLY A 93 -21.44 -31.18 17.68
CA GLY A 93 -21.14 -30.62 16.35
C GLY A 93 -20.59 -29.19 16.30
N MET A 94 -20.64 -28.40 17.38
CA MET A 94 -20.32 -26.96 17.32
C MET A 94 -18.87 -26.59 17.66
N LEU A 95 -18.19 -27.33 18.54
CA LEU A 95 -16.78 -27.02 18.88
C LEU A 95 -15.77 -27.48 17.83
N PHE A 96 -16.09 -28.49 17.03
CA PHE A 96 -15.20 -28.99 15.97
C PHE A 96 -15.23 -28.15 14.67
N ARG A 97 -15.95 -27.03 14.66
CA ARG A 97 -16.11 -26.15 13.48
C ARG A 97 -15.29 -24.85 13.52
N ARG A 98 -14.46 -24.66 14.56
CA ARG A 98 -13.70 -23.40 14.78
C ARG A 98 -12.17 -23.53 14.73
N PHE A 99 -11.63 -24.74 14.58
CA PHE A 99 -10.18 -24.99 14.46
C PHE A 99 -9.75 -25.54 13.09
N THR A 100 -10.69 -25.96 12.24
CA THR A 100 -10.42 -26.51 10.89
C THR A 100 -10.27 -25.41 9.82
N GLY A 101 -9.67 -24.28 10.19
CA GLY A 101 -9.55 -23.09 9.31
C GLY A 101 -8.40 -23.16 8.31
N CYS A 102 -7.24 -23.69 8.71
CA CYS A 102 -6.01 -23.65 7.89
C CYS A 102 -5.56 -25.03 7.36
N LEU A 103 -6.23 -26.13 7.74
CA LEU A 103 -5.68 -27.49 7.56
C LEU A 103 -6.34 -28.36 6.47
N LEU A 104 -6.99 -27.75 5.46
CA LEU A 104 -7.53 -28.49 4.30
C LEU A 104 -7.35 -27.76 2.94
N ILE A 105 -6.14 -27.26 2.65
CA ILE A 105 -5.76 -27.04 1.23
C ILE A 105 -5.38 -28.38 0.60
N ARG A 106 -6.36 -29.29 0.47
CA ARG A 106 -6.26 -30.39 -0.50
C ARG A 106 -6.62 -29.80 -1.86
N VAL A 107 -5.62 -29.22 -2.52
CA VAL A 107 -5.75 -28.69 -3.89
C VAL A 107 -6.46 -29.74 -4.75
N PRO A 108 -7.54 -29.39 -5.48
CA PRO A 108 -8.19 -30.33 -6.39
C PRO A 108 -7.19 -30.93 -7.36
N GLY A 109 -7.38 -32.20 -7.73
CA GLY A 109 -6.54 -32.89 -8.70
C GLY A 109 -6.77 -32.41 -10.13
N GLU A 110 -6.49 -31.13 -10.41
CA GLU A 110 -6.23 -30.69 -11.78
C GLU A 110 -5.00 -31.44 -12.29
N ASN A 111 -5.10 -32.04 -13.48
CA ASN A 111 -3.95 -32.56 -14.19
C ASN A 111 -3.11 -31.38 -14.73
N TYR A 112 -2.34 -30.74 -13.85
CA TYR A 112 -1.20 -29.93 -14.26
C TYR A 112 -0.28 -30.85 -15.09
N GLY A 113 -0.24 -30.63 -16.40
CA GLY A 113 0.52 -31.47 -17.35
C GLY A 113 2.04 -31.35 -17.25
N ASP A 114 2.54 -30.93 -16.09
CA ASP A 114 3.93 -30.69 -15.73
C ASP A 114 4.08 -30.76 -14.20
N SER A 115 5.12 -31.44 -13.74
CA SER A 115 5.34 -31.78 -12.33
C SER A 115 5.70 -30.58 -11.44
N SER A 116 6.28 -29.50 -12.01
CA SER A 116 6.56 -28.26 -11.25
C SER A 116 5.27 -27.52 -10.85
N GLY A 117 4.14 -27.83 -11.49
CA GLY A 117 2.86 -27.16 -11.28
C GLY A 117 2.43 -27.13 -9.82
N ARG A 118 2.72 -28.18 -9.03
CA ARG A 118 2.38 -28.22 -7.59
C ARG A 118 3.21 -27.24 -6.74
N LEU A 119 4.48 -27.00 -7.08
CA LEU A 119 5.32 -26.02 -6.39
C LEU A 119 4.90 -24.59 -6.75
N TRP A 120 4.67 -24.34 -8.05
CA TRP A 120 4.21 -23.03 -8.50
C TRP A 120 2.80 -22.69 -8.01
N MET A 121 1.91 -23.67 -7.82
CA MET A 121 0.61 -23.44 -7.18
C MET A 121 0.71 -23.14 -5.68
N LEU A 122 1.71 -23.65 -4.97
CA LEU A 122 1.97 -23.26 -3.58
C LEU A 122 2.41 -21.78 -3.52
N TYR A 123 3.44 -21.41 -4.28
CA TYR A 123 3.86 -20.00 -4.41
C TYR A 123 2.70 -19.08 -4.80
N LEU A 124 1.91 -19.45 -5.82
CA LEU A 124 0.78 -18.63 -6.28
C LEU A 124 -0.35 -18.52 -5.25
N THR A 125 -0.52 -19.50 -4.37
CA THR A 125 -1.53 -19.45 -3.30
C THR A 125 -1.12 -18.44 -2.24
N GLU A 126 0.14 -18.47 -1.81
CA GLU A 126 0.67 -17.53 -0.83
C GLU A 126 0.80 -16.11 -1.41
N ALA A 127 1.32 -15.99 -2.64
CA ALA A 127 1.41 -14.74 -3.36
C ALA A 127 0.05 -14.07 -3.52
N GLU A 128 -1.03 -14.83 -3.77
CA GLU A 128 -2.37 -14.27 -3.89
C GLU A 128 -2.98 -13.82 -2.55
N LYS A 129 -2.50 -14.32 -1.40
CA LYS A 129 -2.82 -13.75 -0.07
C LYS A 129 -2.16 -12.38 0.09
N GLU A 130 -0.84 -12.30 -0.09
CA GLU A 130 -0.07 -11.07 0.08
C GLU A 130 -0.47 -9.99 -0.95
N ASP A 131 -0.61 -10.35 -2.24
CA ASP A 131 -1.04 -9.44 -3.31
C ASP A 131 -2.43 -8.83 -3.03
N LYS A 132 -3.30 -9.60 -2.36
CA LYS A 132 -4.61 -9.13 -1.92
C LYS A 132 -4.46 -8.15 -0.76
N GLU A 133 -3.76 -8.52 0.31
CA GLU A 133 -3.56 -7.66 1.49
C GLU A 133 -2.88 -6.33 1.12
N ILE A 134 -1.78 -6.38 0.37
CA ILE A 134 -1.06 -5.21 -0.14
C ILE A 134 -2.03 -4.29 -0.93
N THR A 135 -2.83 -4.86 -1.84
CA THR A 135 -3.79 -4.07 -2.63
C THR A 135 -4.93 -3.50 -1.79
N GLU A 136 -5.45 -4.25 -0.81
CA GLU A 136 -6.54 -3.79 0.06
C GLU A 136 -6.07 -2.66 1.00
N ASN A 137 -4.84 -2.74 1.53
CA ASN A 137 -4.18 -1.67 2.27
C ASN A 137 -4.00 -0.41 1.41
N TRP A 138 -3.41 -0.55 0.21
CA TRP A 138 -3.24 0.57 -0.73
C TRP A 138 -4.57 1.22 -1.13
N LYS A 139 -5.63 0.42 -1.25
CA LYS A 139 -6.99 0.91 -1.52
C LYS A 139 -7.52 1.72 -0.32
N GLY A 140 -7.42 1.19 0.89
CA GLY A 140 -7.88 1.86 2.11
C GLY A 140 -7.20 3.22 2.33
N ASP A 141 -5.86 3.26 2.22
CA ASP A 141 -5.08 4.50 2.32
C ASP A 141 -5.56 5.55 1.29
N THR A 142 -5.70 5.14 0.02
CA THR A 142 -6.07 6.07 -1.06
C THR A 142 -7.52 6.52 -1.02
N GLU A 143 -8.46 5.70 -0.56
CA GLU A 143 -9.87 6.11 -0.39
C GLU A 143 -10.02 7.15 0.72
N GLY A 144 -9.36 6.95 1.88
CA GLY A 144 -9.35 7.93 2.96
C GLY A 144 -8.73 9.27 2.56
N ILE A 145 -7.60 9.22 1.85
CA ILE A 145 -6.93 10.40 1.28
C ILE A 145 -7.85 11.13 0.30
N LEU A 146 -8.53 10.42 -0.61
CA LEU A 146 -9.38 11.03 -1.64
C LEU A 146 -10.58 11.76 -1.04
N VAL A 147 -11.25 11.16 -0.04
CA VAL A 147 -12.40 11.79 0.66
C VAL A 147 -11.97 13.06 1.40
N PHE A 148 -10.91 12.98 2.22
CA PHE A 148 -10.38 14.16 2.91
C PHE A 148 -9.97 15.25 1.92
N THR A 149 -9.28 14.87 0.84
CA THR A 149 -8.80 15.81 -0.19
C THR A 149 -9.94 16.53 -0.89
N GLY A 150 -11.07 15.87 -1.18
CA GLY A 150 -12.25 16.50 -1.74
C GLY A 150 -12.84 17.57 -0.81
N LEU A 151 -13.09 17.21 0.45
CA LEU A 151 -13.62 18.11 1.47
C LEU A 151 -12.70 19.31 1.76
N PHE A 152 -11.39 19.05 1.88
CA PHE A 152 -10.39 20.08 2.08
C PHE A 152 -10.27 21.01 0.86
N SER A 153 -10.27 20.48 -0.37
CA SER A 153 -10.19 21.30 -1.58
C SER A 153 -11.44 22.19 -1.76
N ALA A 154 -12.63 21.69 -1.40
CA ALA A 154 -13.85 22.51 -1.36
C ALA A 154 -13.76 23.63 -0.31
N THR A 155 -13.18 23.34 0.86
CA THR A 155 -12.95 24.33 1.92
C THR A 155 -11.95 25.40 1.47
N VAL A 156 -10.81 25.01 0.91
CA VAL A 156 -9.80 25.95 0.40
C VAL A 156 -10.39 26.80 -0.75
N ALA A 157 -11.26 26.24 -1.58
CA ALA A 157 -11.91 26.98 -2.67
C ALA A 157 -12.85 28.10 -2.19
N THR A 158 -13.63 27.92 -1.12
CA THR A 158 -14.49 29.00 -0.59
C THR A 158 -13.66 30.16 -0.04
N PHE A 159 -12.54 29.87 0.61
CA PHE A 159 -11.59 30.88 1.05
C PHE A 159 -10.92 31.62 -0.15
N ILE A 160 -10.50 30.90 -1.18
CA ILE A 160 -9.93 31.50 -2.42
C ILE A 160 -10.93 32.44 -3.11
N ILE A 161 -12.21 32.09 -3.16
CA ILE A 161 -13.26 32.95 -3.75
C ILE A 161 -13.33 34.32 -3.05
N GLU A 162 -13.01 34.40 -1.76
CA GLU A 162 -12.98 35.65 -1.01
C GLU A 162 -11.63 36.38 -1.13
N SER A 163 -10.48 35.69 -0.99
CA SER A 163 -9.17 36.34 -1.08
C SER A 163 -8.81 36.80 -2.49
N TYR A 164 -9.34 36.15 -3.54
CA TYR A 164 -9.08 36.54 -4.92
C TYR A 164 -9.56 37.97 -5.21
N LYS A 165 -10.66 38.40 -4.58
CA LYS A 165 -11.18 39.77 -4.69
C LYS A 165 -10.15 40.83 -4.26
N GLN A 166 -9.28 40.50 -3.31
CA GLN A 166 -8.20 41.38 -2.82
C GLN A 166 -7.04 41.53 -3.83
N LEU A 167 -7.01 40.72 -4.91
CA LEU A 167 -6.10 40.87 -6.04
C LEU A 167 -6.67 41.76 -7.16
N SER A 168 -7.93 42.19 -7.03
CA SER A 168 -8.61 43.12 -7.95
C SER A 168 -8.93 44.45 -7.27
N LEU A 169 -9.08 45.52 -8.06
CA LEU A 169 -9.59 46.79 -7.57
C LEU A 169 -11.04 46.63 -7.13
N ASP A 170 -11.34 46.96 -5.87
CA ASP A 170 -12.71 46.95 -5.37
C ASP A 170 -13.52 48.10 -5.97
N SER A 171 -14.47 47.75 -6.85
CA SER A 171 -15.43 48.66 -7.45
C SER A 171 -16.42 49.22 -6.41
N GLY A 172 -16.67 48.51 -5.31
CA GLY A 172 -17.48 48.96 -4.19
C GLY A 172 -16.84 50.13 -3.46
N ALA A 173 -15.63 49.95 -2.91
CA ALA A 173 -14.84 51.03 -2.31
C ALA A 173 -14.61 52.20 -3.27
N THR A 174 -14.34 51.92 -4.56
CA THR A 174 -14.20 52.99 -5.58
C THR A 174 -15.48 53.80 -5.74
N THR A 175 -16.64 53.12 -5.83
CA THR A 175 -17.96 53.78 -5.93
C THR A 175 -18.28 54.57 -4.66
N ASN A 176 -17.99 54.01 -3.48
CA ASN A 176 -18.21 54.67 -2.19
C ASN A 176 -17.32 55.92 -2.02
N ALA A 177 -16.08 55.87 -2.48
CA ALA A 177 -15.17 57.03 -2.49
C ALA A 177 -15.69 58.14 -3.41
N LEU A 178 -16.12 57.80 -4.63
CA LEU A 178 -16.73 58.75 -5.57
C LEU A 178 -18.04 59.34 -5.03
N LEU A 179 -18.91 58.52 -4.43
CA LEU A 179 -20.15 58.97 -3.82
C LEU A 179 -19.90 59.92 -2.62
N THR A 180 -18.87 59.63 -1.82
CA THR A 180 -18.41 60.50 -0.73
C THR A 180 -17.89 61.83 -1.28
N GLN A 181 -17.11 61.81 -2.36
CA GLN A 181 -16.61 63.02 -3.03
C GLN A 181 -17.77 63.87 -3.58
N ILE A 182 -18.76 63.25 -4.23
CA ILE A 182 -19.96 63.94 -4.73
C ILE A 182 -20.77 64.55 -3.57
N SER A 183 -20.97 63.81 -2.48
CA SER A 183 -21.64 64.31 -1.27
C SER A 183 -20.93 65.54 -0.68
N GLN A 184 -19.60 65.49 -0.58
CA GLN A 184 -18.78 66.62 -0.12
C GLN A 184 -18.83 67.81 -1.09
N GLN A 185 -18.94 67.60 -2.41
CA GLN A 185 -19.10 68.69 -3.37
C GLN A 185 -20.47 69.36 -3.27
N ILE A 186 -21.55 68.59 -3.13
CA ILE A 186 -22.90 69.12 -2.88
C ILE A 186 -22.91 69.95 -1.59
N ALA A 187 -22.32 69.42 -0.51
CA ALA A 187 -22.24 70.10 0.78
C ALA A 187 -21.35 71.36 0.77
N ASN A 188 -20.27 71.42 -0.01
CA ASN A 188 -19.48 72.66 -0.15
C ASN A 188 -20.21 73.70 -1.01
N THR A 189 -20.94 73.27 -2.04
CA THR A 189 -21.73 74.13 -2.93
C THR A 189 -22.88 74.80 -2.16
N SER A 190 -23.61 74.06 -1.33
CA SER A 190 -24.68 74.63 -0.48
C SER A 190 -24.17 75.59 0.60
N ASN A 191 -22.90 75.47 1.00
CA ASN A 191 -22.22 76.39 1.91
C ASN A 191 -21.52 77.58 1.20
N GLY A 192 -21.84 77.83 -0.07
CA GLY A 192 -21.37 79.02 -0.81
C GLY A 192 -19.87 79.05 -1.09
N ARG A 193 -19.15 77.93 -0.95
CA ARG A 193 -17.72 77.85 -1.29
C ARG A 193 -17.54 77.69 -2.81
N PRO A 194 -16.51 78.30 -3.41
CA PRO A 194 -16.25 78.17 -4.84
C PRO A 194 -15.99 76.71 -5.21
N PHE A 195 -16.47 76.31 -6.38
CA PHE A 195 -16.35 74.95 -6.88
C PHE A 195 -14.89 74.62 -7.22
N ALA A 196 -14.16 74.04 -6.26
CA ALA A 196 -12.84 73.50 -6.49
C ALA A 196 -12.94 72.40 -7.55
N GLY A 197 -12.39 72.68 -8.74
CA GLY A 197 -12.52 71.81 -9.90
C GLY A 197 -12.07 70.39 -9.59
N VAL A 198 -12.73 69.40 -10.18
CA VAL A 198 -12.35 67.99 -10.05
C VAL A 198 -10.94 67.83 -10.62
N ALA A 199 -9.94 67.81 -9.74
CA ALA A 199 -8.70 67.12 -10.02
C ALA A 199 -9.10 65.67 -10.31
N ALA A 200 -9.05 65.28 -11.57
CA ALA A 200 -9.24 63.90 -11.97
C ALA A 200 -8.27 63.07 -11.12
N GLN A 201 -8.81 62.16 -10.31
CA GLN A 201 -7.97 61.31 -9.48
C GLN A 201 -7.15 60.44 -10.43
N ASN A 202 -5.89 60.84 -10.68
CA ASN A 202 -4.93 60.05 -11.44
C ASN A 202 -4.88 58.68 -10.77
N SER A 203 -5.51 57.70 -11.41
CA SER A 203 -5.72 56.38 -10.86
C SER A 203 -4.39 55.66 -10.78
N LEU A 204 -3.72 55.81 -9.63
CA LEU A 204 -2.53 55.05 -9.26
C LEU A 204 -2.80 53.59 -9.59
N PRO A 205 -2.01 52.96 -10.48
CA PRO A 205 -2.33 51.64 -11.01
C PRO A 205 -2.45 50.65 -9.85
N PHE A 206 -3.61 50.00 -9.74
CA PHE A 206 -3.95 49.19 -8.59
C PHE A 206 -2.86 48.15 -8.32
N LYS A 207 -2.33 48.17 -7.10
CA LYS A 207 -1.30 47.26 -6.63
C LYS A 207 -1.81 46.56 -5.37
N PRO A 208 -2.08 45.24 -5.41
CA PRO A 208 -2.59 44.52 -4.25
C PRO A 208 -1.55 44.48 -3.12
N THR A 209 -2.05 44.47 -1.88
CA THR A 209 -1.22 44.44 -0.66
C THR A 209 -0.36 43.16 -0.62
N ALA A 210 0.89 43.28 -0.16
CA ALA A 210 1.81 42.15 -0.13
C ALA A 210 1.31 40.94 0.69
N SER A 211 0.50 41.16 1.73
CA SER A 211 -0.18 40.08 2.48
C SER A 211 -1.26 39.39 1.64
N ALA A 212 -2.12 40.14 0.95
CA ALA A 212 -3.15 39.57 0.05
C ALA A 212 -2.50 38.70 -1.05
N VAL A 213 -1.36 39.11 -1.59
CA VAL A 213 -0.59 38.29 -2.54
C VAL A 213 -0.07 37.00 -1.88
N ARG A 214 0.52 37.07 -0.68
CA ARG A 214 1.02 35.88 0.04
C ARG A 214 -0.09 34.91 0.41
N VAL A 215 -1.21 35.38 0.97
CA VAL A 215 -2.38 34.55 1.32
C VAL A 215 -2.89 33.79 0.10
N ASN A 216 -3.13 34.50 -1.01
CA ASN A 216 -3.58 33.85 -2.25
C ASN A 216 -2.56 32.82 -2.75
N VAL A 217 -1.25 33.14 -2.76
CA VAL A 217 -0.21 32.17 -3.16
C VAL A 217 -0.19 30.93 -2.27
N MET A 218 -0.32 31.07 -0.94
CA MET A 218 -0.39 29.94 -0.01
C MET A 218 -1.64 29.07 -0.24
N TRP A 219 -2.80 29.70 -0.46
CA TRP A 219 -4.06 28.97 -0.68
C TRP A 219 -4.14 28.31 -2.07
N PHE A 220 -3.71 28.97 -3.14
CA PHE A 220 -3.58 28.33 -4.45
C PHE A 220 -2.56 27.18 -4.43
N LEU A 221 -1.41 27.35 -3.76
CA LEU A 221 -0.43 26.26 -3.62
C LEU A 221 -1.00 25.09 -2.79
N SER A 222 -1.73 25.38 -1.71
CA SER A 222 -2.46 24.38 -0.93
C SER A 222 -3.44 23.58 -1.81
N LEU A 223 -4.28 24.27 -2.59
CA LEU A 223 -5.25 23.63 -3.49
C LEU A 223 -4.58 22.80 -4.59
N VAL A 224 -3.47 23.27 -5.16
CA VAL A 224 -2.72 22.51 -6.17
C VAL A 224 -2.07 21.27 -5.56
N LEU A 225 -1.52 21.36 -4.35
CA LEU A 225 -0.94 20.22 -3.64
C LEU A 225 -2.01 19.19 -3.23
N SER A 226 -3.18 19.64 -2.76
CA SER A 226 -4.28 18.73 -2.43
C SER A 226 -4.79 18.01 -3.69
N LEU A 227 -5.08 18.73 -4.78
CA LEU A 227 -5.50 18.13 -6.04
C LEU A 227 -4.44 17.18 -6.63
N THR A 228 -3.14 17.50 -6.50
CA THR A 228 -2.04 16.60 -6.87
C THR A 228 -2.04 15.32 -6.04
N CYS A 229 -2.39 15.39 -4.76
CA CYS A 229 -2.55 14.23 -3.88
C CYS A 229 -3.74 13.35 -4.32
N ALA A 230 -4.91 13.93 -4.63
CA ALA A 230 -6.05 13.19 -5.18
C ALA A 230 -5.72 12.49 -6.51
N LEU A 231 -5.05 13.19 -7.43
CA LEU A 231 -4.59 12.59 -8.69
C LEU A 231 -3.63 11.42 -8.44
N SER A 232 -2.68 11.58 -7.52
CA SER A 232 -1.75 10.50 -7.12
C SER A 232 -2.47 9.29 -6.53
N ALA A 233 -3.48 9.53 -5.67
CA ALA A 233 -4.30 8.48 -5.08
C ALA A 233 -5.12 7.71 -6.13
N THR A 234 -5.76 8.41 -7.08
CA THR A 234 -6.52 7.75 -8.16
C THR A 234 -5.62 6.96 -9.13
N LEU A 235 -4.41 7.45 -9.43
CA LEU A 235 -3.40 6.72 -10.21
C LEU A 235 -2.94 5.45 -9.49
N MET A 236 -2.66 5.53 -8.19
CA MET A 236 -2.29 4.38 -7.37
C MET A 236 -3.38 3.30 -7.37
N GLN A 237 -4.65 3.68 -7.26
CA GLN A 237 -5.77 2.73 -7.41
C GLN A 237 -5.84 2.09 -8.81
N GLN A 238 -5.52 2.83 -9.87
CA GLN A 238 -5.44 2.26 -11.22
C GLN A 238 -4.27 1.27 -11.35
N TRP A 239 -3.11 1.59 -10.77
CA TRP A 239 -1.93 0.71 -10.77
C TRP A 239 -2.16 -0.54 -9.92
N ALA A 240 -2.80 -0.44 -8.76
CA ALA A 240 -3.15 -1.57 -7.91
C ALA A 240 -4.15 -2.53 -8.61
N ARG A 241 -5.20 -1.99 -9.26
CA ARG A 241 -6.11 -2.81 -10.09
C ARG A 241 -5.37 -3.49 -11.25
N ARG A 242 -4.45 -2.77 -11.91
CA ARG A 242 -3.61 -3.32 -12.99
C ARG A 242 -2.64 -4.40 -12.48
N TYR A 243 -2.14 -4.29 -11.25
CA TYR A 243 -1.29 -5.31 -10.64
C TYR A 243 -2.05 -6.63 -10.47
N GLN A 244 -3.20 -6.60 -9.79
CA GLN A 244 -4.03 -7.80 -9.59
C GLN A 244 -4.44 -8.45 -10.92
N GLU A 245 -4.81 -7.67 -11.93
CA GLU A 245 -5.13 -8.14 -13.29
C GLU A 245 -3.96 -8.87 -13.98
N LEU A 246 -2.71 -8.45 -13.74
CA LEU A 246 -1.53 -9.11 -14.29
C LEU A 246 -1.11 -10.35 -13.46
N ALA A 247 -1.17 -10.25 -12.13
CA ALA A 247 -0.84 -11.35 -11.21
C ALA A 247 -1.86 -12.51 -11.25
N ARG A 248 -3.14 -12.22 -11.54
CA ARG A 248 -4.23 -13.23 -11.70
C ARG A 248 -4.43 -13.71 -13.14
N ARG A 249 -3.55 -13.34 -14.08
CA ARG A 249 -3.68 -13.70 -15.50
C ARG A 249 -3.76 -15.22 -15.68
N ARG A 250 -4.80 -15.69 -16.40
CA ARG A 250 -4.97 -17.11 -16.73
C ARG A 250 -3.79 -17.63 -17.57
N GLY A 251 -3.31 -18.83 -17.22
CA GLY A 251 -2.17 -19.51 -17.84
C GLY A 251 -1.70 -20.70 -16.99
N ALA A 252 -0.66 -21.40 -17.45
CA ALA A 252 -0.03 -22.47 -16.65
C ALA A 252 0.66 -21.89 -15.40
N PRO A 253 0.73 -22.64 -14.27
CA PRO A 253 1.23 -22.12 -12.99
C PRO A 253 2.61 -21.44 -13.09
N HIS A 254 3.60 -22.07 -13.73
CA HIS A 254 4.94 -21.50 -13.92
C HIS A 254 4.93 -20.13 -14.64
N LYS A 255 4.07 -19.94 -15.65
CA LYS A 255 3.97 -18.66 -16.40
C LYS A 255 3.28 -17.57 -15.57
N ARG A 256 2.26 -17.93 -14.79
CA ARG A 256 1.58 -17.00 -13.88
C ARG A 256 2.51 -16.60 -12.71
N ALA A 257 3.26 -17.56 -12.17
CA ALA A 257 4.21 -17.35 -11.09
C ALA A 257 5.31 -16.36 -11.48
N ARG A 258 6.02 -16.64 -12.58
CA ARG A 258 7.08 -15.79 -13.14
C ARG A 258 6.58 -14.39 -13.53
N MET A 259 5.35 -14.28 -14.03
CA MET A 259 4.67 -13.00 -14.27
C MET A 259 4.45 -12.20 -12.97
N ARG A 260 3.93 -12.82 -11.89
CA ARG A 260 3.77 -12.15 -10.59
C ARG A 260 5.12 -11.74 -10.03
N ALA A 261 6.12 -12.62 -10.05
CA ALA A 261 7.47 -12.36 -9.55
C ALA A 261 8.11 -11.15 -10.25
N TYR A 262 8.13 -11.13 -11.59
CA TYR A 262 8.68 -10.03 -12.38
C TYR A 262 8.02 -8.66 -12.10
N ILE A 263 6.69 -8.63 -11.88
CA ILE A 263 6.00 -7.37 -11.57
C ILE A 263 6.15 -6.98 -10.09
N PHE A 264 6.24 -7.96 -9.18
CA PHE A 264 6.47 -7.74 -7.76
C PHE A 264 7.87 -7.17 -7.48
N ASP A 265 8.91 -7.70 -8.13
CA ASP A 265 10.24 -7.06 -8.18
C ASP A 265 10.14 -5.63 -8.71
N GLY A 266 9.43 -5.42 -9.82
CA GLY A 266 9.16 -4.07 -10.35
C GLY A 266 8.52 -3.12 -9.32
N ILE A 267 7.56 -3.59 -8.52
CA ILE A 267 6.91 -2.82 -7.45
C ILE A 267 7.90 -2.43 -6.35
N GLN A 268 8.81 -3.33 -5.98
CA GLN A 268 9.88 -3.07 -5.00
C GLN A 268 10.95 -2.11 -5.57
N GLY A 269 11.43 -2.37 -6.78
CA GLY A 269 12.48 -1.59 -7.47
C GLY A 269 12.04 -0.16 -7.80
N PHE A 270 10.81 0.03 -8.30
CA PHE A 270 10.20 1.36 -8.47
C PHE A 270 9.69 1.96 -7.15
N ARG A 271 9.79 1.23 -6.04
CA ARG A 271 9.49 1.69 -4.66
C ARG A 271 8.06 2.24 -4.52
N MET A 272 7.09 1.54 -5.10
CA MET A 272 5.68 1.97 -5.15
C MET A 272 5.10 2.32 -3.77
N THR A 273 5.48 1.56 -2.73
CA THR A 273 5.14 1.84 -1.32
C THR A 273 5.54 3.25 -0.86
N ARG A 274 6.69 3.79 -1.32
CA ARG A 274 7.14 5.15 -0.97
C ARG A 274 6.30 6.23 -1.64
N ALA A 275 5.68 5.95 -2.79
CA ALA A 275 4.73 6.88 -3.40
C ALA A 275 3.45 7.00 -2.55
N ILE A 276 3.05 5.92 -1.87
CA ILE A 276 1.95 5.93 -0.89
C ILE A 276 2.38 6.67 0.38
N GLU A 277 3.56 6.38 0.95
CA GLU A 277 4.12 7.14 2.10
C GLU A 277 4.16 8.66 1.82
N ALA A 278 4.34 9.07 0.55
CA ALA A 278 4.42 10.48 0.14
C ALA A 278 3.06 11.20 0.04
N MET A 279 1.94 10.50 -0.21
CA MET A 279 0.64 11.15 -0.41
C MET A 279 0.13 11.88 0.85
N PRO A 280 0.14 11.27 2.07
CA PRO A 280 -0.17 12.01 3.29
C PRO A 280 0.75 13.21 3.49
N ILE A 281 2.03 13.16 3.08
CA ILE A 281 2.98 14.25 3.30
C ILE A 281 2.62 15.48 2.46
N LEU A 282 2.26 15.29 1.18
CA LEU A 282 1.72 16.36 0.33
C LEU A 282 0.45 16.98 0.92
N LEU A 283 -0.41 16.14 1.50
CA LEU A 283 -1.68 16.56 2.10
C LEU A 283 -1.49 17.34 3.41
N HIS A 284 -0.58 16.91 4.28
CA HIS A 284 -0.22 17.67 5.49
C HIS A 284 0.42 19.01 5.10
N LEU A 285 1.28 19.04 4.08
CA LEU A 285 1.89 20.28 3.58
C LEU A 285 0.81 21.27 3.07
N SER A 286 -0.21 20.81 2.34
CA SER A 286 -1.32 21.68 1.93
C SER A 286 -2.10 22.21 3.14
N VAL A 287 -2.39 21.37 4.13
CA VAL A 287 -3.08 21.78 5.37
C VAL A 287 -2.29 22.85 6.15
N PHE A 288 -0.97 22.69 6.30
CA PHE A 288 -0.12 23.70 6.94
C PHE A 288 -0.06 25.02 6.14
N LEU A 289 0.01 24.97 4.82
CA LEU A 289 -0.05 26.17 3.96
C LEU A 289 -1.39 26.89 4.08
N PHE A 290 -2.51 26.15 4.09
CA PHE A 290 -3.84 26.71 4.30
C PHE A 290 -3.95 27.43 5.66
N PHE A 291 -3.54 26.77 6.75
CA PHE A 291 -3.55 27.37 8.09
C PHE A 291 -2.65 28.59 8.21
N THR A 292 -1.48 28.59 7.56
CA THR A 292 -0.58 29.75 7.53
C THR A 292 -1.26 30.94 6.84
N GLY A 293 -1.87 30.72 5.67
CA GLY A 293 -2.64 31.75 4.96
C GLY A 293 -3.89 32.20 5.72
N LEU A 294 -4.54 31.32 6.49
CA LEU A 294 -5.70 31.65 7.33
C LEU A 294 -5.33 32.61 8.46
N ILE A 295 -4.20 32.42 9.14
CA ILE A 295 -3.73 33.37 10.14
C ILE A 295 -3.32 34.71 9.50
N GLU A 296 -2.60 34.68 8.37
CA GLU A 296 -2.24 35.92 7.67
C GLU A 296 -3.47 36.69 7.13
N PHE A 297 -4.53 36.00 6.73
CA PHE A 297 -5.82 36.58 6.32
C PHE A 297 -6.61 37.19 7.49
N LEU A 298 -6.60 36.55 8.67
CA LEU A 298 -7.35 37.02 9.84
C LEU A 298 -6.71 38.22 10.55
N ILE A 299 -5.37 38.33 10.57
CA ILE A 299 -4.65 39.45 11.23
C ILE A 299 -5.18 40.85 10.85
N PRO A 300 -5.33 41.22 9.56
CA PRO A 300 -5.84 42.53 9.17
C PRO A 300 -7.35 42.72 9.39
N ILE A 301 -8.11 41.65 9.61
CA ILE A 301 -9.57 41.70 9.82
C ILE A 301 -9.88 41.86 11.31
N ASN A 302 -9.33 40.98 12.15
CA ASN A 302 -9.49 41.02 13.60
C ASN A 302 -8.36 40.24 14.30
N THR A 303 -7.48 40.96 14.99
CA THR A 303 -6.33 40.37 15.69
C THR A 303 -6.74 39.41 16.82
N THR A 304 -7.83 39.69 17.54
CA THR A 304 -8.35 38.81 18.60
C THR A 304 -8.77 37.45 18.03
N VAL A 305 -9.53 37.43 16.93
CA VAL A 305 -9.93 36.19 16.24
C VAL A 305 -8.72 35.46 15.65
N ALA A 306 -7.73 36.20 15.11
CA ALA A 306 -6.49 35.62 14.62
C ALA A 306 -5.71 34.90 15.73
N TYR A 307 -5.57 35.51 16.92
CA TYR A 307 -4.87 34.89 18.04
C TYR A 307 -5.61 33.68 18.63
N PHE A 308 -6.94 33.72 18.74
CA PHE A 308 -7.72 32.53 19.15
C PHE A 308 -7.58 31.37 18.16
N THR A 309 -7.63 31.66 16.86
CA THR A 309 -7.43 30.65 15.79
C THR A 309 -6.01 30.09 15.83
N LEU A 310 -5.00 30.95 16.02
CA LEU A 310 -3.59 30.55 16.14
C LEU A 310 -3.35 29.65 17.35
N GLY A 311 -3.96 29.94 18.49
CA GLY A 311 -3.86 29.12 19.71
C GLY A 311 -4.33 27.68 19.49
N TRP A 312 -5.48 27.50 18.83
CA TRP A 312 -5.97 26.16 18.48
C TRP A 312 -5.07 25.43 17.47
N ILE A 313 -4.61 26.13 16.42
CA ILE A 313 -3.70 25.54 15.43
C ILE A 313 -2.37 25.13 16.08
N ALA A 314 -1.83 25.97 16.97
CA ALA A 314 -0.60 25.68 17.71
C ALA A 314 -0.74 24.48 18.66
N LEU A 315 -1.90 24.34 19.34
CA LEU A 315 -2.19 23.19 20.21
C LEU A 315 -2.21 21.87 19.43
N PHE A 316 -2.92 21.82 18.29
CA PHE A 316 -2.95 20.63 17.45
C PHE A 316 -1.61 20.35 16.76
N ALA A 317 -0.88 21.39 16.33
CA ALA A 317 0.47 21.24 15.78
C ALA A 317 1.46 20.68 16.82
N LEU A 318 1.39 21.14 18.07
CA LEU A 318 2.21 20.61 19.17
C LEU A 318 1.90 19.14 19.44
N ALA A 319 0.62 18.76 19.52
CA ALA A 319 0.20 17.37 19.69
C ALA A 319 0.70 16.48 18.53
N TYR A 320 0.60 16.97 17.29
CA TYR A 320 1.10 16.27 16.09
C TYR A 320 2.63 16.10 16.11
N VAL A 321 3.37 17.12 16.53
CA VAL A 321 4.83 17.07 16.70
C VAL A 321 5.21 16.07 17.79
N ILE A 322 4.52 16.05 18.93
CA ILE A 322 4.74 15.06 20.01
C ILE A 322 4.52 13.63 19.47
N LEU A 323 3.40 13.37 18.80
CA LEU A 323 3.11 12.05 18.20
C LEU A 323 4.13 11.65 17.11
N THR A 324 4.72 12.62 16.42
CA THR A 324 5.76 12.37 15.40
C THR A 324 7.14 12.12 16.02
N ILE A 325 7.45 12.76 17.16
CA ILE A 325 8.71 12.57 17.89
C ILE A 325 8.69 11.28 18.71
N LEU A 326 7.55 10.90 19.31
CA LEU A 326 7.46 9.80 20.29
C LEU A 326 8.07 8.45 19.82
N PRO A 327 7.91 7.98 18.55
CA PRO A 327 8.58 6.78 18.05
C PRO A 327 10.11 6.87 17.96
N ASN A 328 10.68 8.07 17.92
CA ASN A 328 12.13 8.28 17.95
C ASN A 328 12.73 8.09 19.36
N LEU A 329 11.89 8.19 20.40
CA LEU A 329 12.29 7.99 21.80
C LEU A 329 11.97 6.57 22.29
N TYR A 330 10.83 6.01 21.85
CA TYR A 330 10.38 4.68 22.23
C TYR A 330 10.08 3.84 20.98
N LEU A 331 10.96 2.89 20.67
CA LEU A 331 10.80 1.94 19.56
C LEU A 331 9.51 1.11 19.64
N ASN A 332 8.99 0.90 20.85
CA ASN A 332 7.76 0.13 21.10
C ASN A 332 6.48 1.00 21.02
N CYS A 333 6.55 2.22 20.48
CA CYS A 333 5.42 3.14 20.37
C CYS A 333 4.49 2.77 19.19
N PRO A 334 3.17 2.58 19.39
CA PRO A 334 2.23 2.28 18.31
C PRO A 334 1.84 3.51 17.47
N TYR A 335 2.12 4.73 17.94
CA TYR A 335 1.69 5.97 17.28
C TYR A 335 2.61 6.36 16.11
N ARG A 336 2.41 5.76 14.94
CA ARG A 336 3.19 6.03 13.73
C ARG A 336 2.52 7.08 12.82
N THR A 337 2.93 8.34 12.92
CA THR A 337 2.53 9.39 11.93
C THR A 337 3.25 9.16 10.58
N PRO A 338 2.72 9.61 9.42
CA PRO A 338 3.42 9.45 8.14
C PRO A 338 4.78 10.16 8.10
N LEU A 339 4.95 11.25 8.86
CA LEU A 339 6.22 11.96 8.97
C LEU A 339 7.22 11.27 9.93
N SER A 340 6.77 10.44 10.88
CA SER A 340 7.64 9.79 11.88
C SER A 340 8.80 9.02 11.23
N GLY A 341 8.52 8.22 10.18
CA GLY A 341 9.53 7.45 9.45
C GLY A 341 10.58 8.31 8.72
N ILE A 342 10.23 9.54 8.33
CA ILE A 342 11.20 10.51 7.80
C ILE A 342 11.99 11.15 8.93
N THR A 343 11.35 11.55 10.04
CA THR A 343 12.08 12.10 11.20
C THR A 343 13.08 11.10 11.77
N TRP A 344 12.76 9.81 11.79
CA TRP A 344 13.69 8.74 12.17
C TRP A 344 14.89 8.65 11.22
N ARG A 345 14.65 8.60 9.91
CA ARG A 345 15.73 8.58 8.89
C ARG A 345 16.62 9.82 8.99
N LEU A 346 16.05 11.01 9.21
CA LEU A 346 16.80 12.26 9.39
C LEU A 346 17.56 12.31 10.73
N SER A 347 16.97 11.81 11.81
CA SER A 347 17.62 11.69 13.12
C SER A 347 18.83 10.75 13.04
N GLN A 348 18.64 9.54 12.52
CA GLN A 348 19.71 8.56 12.34
C GLN A 348 20.81 9.07 11.38
N PHE A 349 20.45 9.76 10.29
CA PHE A 349 21.44 10.39 9.42
C PHE A 349 22.20 11.53 10.13
N SER A 350 21.53 12.32 10.97
CA SER A 350 22.17 13.39 11.75
C SER A 350 23.13 12.83 12.79
N VAL A 351 22.73 11.79 13.54
CA VAL A 351 23.59 11.05 14.46
C VAL A 351 24.79 10.45 13.74
N LEU A 352 24.58 9.77 12.59
CA LEU A 352 25.67 9.22 11.78
C LEU A 352 26.61 10.33 11.27
N ARG A 353 26.10 11.49 10.85
CA ARG A 353 26.92 12.63 10.42
C ARG A 353 27.72 13.24 11.57
N ILE A 354 27.18 13.27 12.79
CA ILE A 354 27.91 13.68 14.01
C ILE A 354 29.01 12.67 14.34
N LEU A 355 28.72 11.37 14.34
CA LEU A 355 29.70 10.31 14.57
C LEU A 355 30.82 10.31 13.52
N LEU A 356 30.49 10.52 12.24
CA LEU A 356 31.46 10.68 11.15
C LEU A 356 32.25 11.99 11.26
N ALA A 357 31.69 13.05 11.82
CA ALA A 357 32.42 14.29 12.11
C ALA A 357 33.42 14.10 13.27
N ILE A 358 33.02 13.40 14.35
CA ILE A 358 33.90 13.05 15.47
C ILE A 358 35.06 12.18 14.98
N ARG A 359 34.76 11.07 14.28
CA ARG A 359 35.76 10.21 13.64
C ARG A 359 36.57 10.94 12.55
N GLY A 360 36.02 11.99 11.95
CA GLY A 360 36.70 12.88 11.02
C GLY A 360 37.70 13.81 11.71
N VAL A 361 37.44 14.28 12.93
CA VAL A 361 38.38 15.06 13.74
C VAL A 361 39.54 14.17 14.22
N GLU A 362 39.25 12.97 14.71
CA GLU A 362 40.27 11.94 15.00
C GLU A 362 41.08 11.59 13.74
N GLY A 363 40.38 11.42 12.61
CA GLY A 363 40.95 11.13 11.30
C GLY A 363 41.77 12.28 10.69
N LEU A 364 41.54 13.53 11.08
CA LEU A 364 42.37 14.68 10.69
C LEU A 364 43.70 14.69 11.46
N PHE A 365 43.66 14.38 12.77
CA PHE A 365 44.87 14.21 13.58
C PHE A 365 45.77 13.08 13.05
N HIS A 366 45.20 11.95 12.62
CA HIS A 366 45.97 10.86 11.99
C HIS A 366 46.28 11.12 10.49
N GLY A 367 45.39 11.80 9.78
CA GLY A 367 45.42 11.97 8.33
C GLY A 367 46.58 12.83 7.82
N SER A 368 47.06 13.77 8.64
CA SER A 368 48.26 14.57 8.31
C SER A 368 49.51 13.72 8.11
N LEU A 369 49.63 12.53 8.72
CA LEU A 369 50.71 11.58 8.40
C LEU A 369 50.45 10.80 7.10
N LEU A 370 49.21 10.40 6.83
CA LEU A 370 48.85 9.63 5.63
C LEU A 370 48.85 10.46 4.34
N SER A 371 48.71 11.78 4.42
CA SER A 371 48.76 12.68 3.25
C SER A 371 50.09 12.64 2.49
N LEU A 372 51.18 12.19 3.12
CA LEU A 372 52.48 12.00 2.45
C LEU A 372 52.57 10.68 1.67
N TRP A 373 51.72 9.69 1.96
CA TRP A 373 51.76 8.37 1.34
C TRP A 373 51.01 8.30 0.01
N HIS A 374 49.94 9.08 -0.16
CA HIS A 374 49.03 8.93 -1.31
C HIS A 374 49.52 9.58 -2.63
N SER A 375 50.75 10.11 -2.66
CA SER A 375 51.29 10.83 -3.83
C SER A 375 51.90 9.93 -4.92
N THR A 376 51.93 8.60 -4.74
CA THR A 376 52.77 7.68 -5.53
C THR A 376 52.03 6.62 -6.36
N HIS A 377 50.68 6.57 -6.34
CA HIS A 377 49.93 5.65 -7.21
C HIS A 377 48.79 6.33 -7.98
N GLN A 378 48.99 6.50 -9.29
CA GLN A 378 48.00 6.91 -10.27
C GLN A 378 48.02 5.95 -11.48
N GLN A 379 46.95 5.17 -11.64
CA GLN A 379 46.39 4.53 -12.86
C GLN A 379 45.45 3.41 -12.38
N VAL A 380 44.23 3.24 -12.89
CA VAL A 380 43.90 2.77 -14.24
C VAL A 380 42.67 3.50 -14.80
N THR A 381 42.72 3.92 -16.06
CA THR A 381 41.57 4.45 -16.82
C THR A 381 40.98 3.38 -17.75
N GLY A 382 39.76 2.91 -17.47
CA GLY A 382 39.08 1.86 -18.24
C GLY A 382 37.75 2.32 -18.86
N THR A 383 37.79 3.20 -19.86
CA THR A 383 36.58 3.68 -20.55
C THR A 383 36.10 2.69 -21.64
N PRO A 384 34.87 2.15 -21.58
CA PRO A 384 34.32 1.36 -22.67
C PRO A 384 34.02 2.24 -23.89
N GLY A 385 34.68 1.96 -25.02
CA GLY A 385 34.69 2.83 -26.19
C GLY A 385 33.33 3.04 -26.90
N PRO A 386 33.22 4.09 -27.74
CA PRO A 386 31.95 4.54 -28.34
C PRO A 386 31.29 3.52 -29.29
N THR A 387 32.02 2.50 -29.73
CA THR A 387 31.47 1.36 -30.50
C THR A 387 30.51 0.52 -29.64
N LYS A 388 30.89 0.18 -28.40
CA LYS A 388 30.03 -0.58 -27.47
C LYS A 388 28.75 0.21 -27.14
N TRP A 389 28.88 1.53 -26.98
CA TRP A 389 27.74 2.44 -26.79
C TRP A 389 26.82 2.50 -28.02
N ARG A 390 27.39 2.58 -29.24
CA ARG A 390 26.63 2.57 -30.50
C ARG A 390 25.80 1.29 -30.69
N GLU A 391 26.37 0.12 -30.44
CA GLU A 391 25.62 -1.14 -30.56
C GLU A 391 24.58 -1.29 -29.45
N THR A 392 24.90 -0.87 -28.22
CA THR A 392 23.92 -0.79 -27.11
C THR A 392 22.73 0.12 -27.49
N LEU A 393 22.98 1.26 -28.14
CA LEU A 393 21.93 2.15 -28.65
C LEU A 393 21.10 1.49 -29.75
N LYS A 394 21.70 0.81 -30.74
CA LYS A 394 20.94 0.09 -31.77
C LYS A 394 19.99 -0.94 -31.14
N MET A 395 20.49 -1.71 -30.18
CA MET A 395 19.70 -2.71 -29.45
C MET A 395 18.55 -2.06 -28.66
N GLN A 396 18.82 -0.98 -27.92
CA GLN A 396 17.80 -0.20 -27.21
C GLN A 396 16.74 0.40 -28.15
N VAL A 397 17.12 0.92 -29.32
CA VAL A 397 16.20 1.47 -30.31
C VAL A 397 15.35 0.38 -30.96
N ALA A 398 15.94 -0.78 -31.29
CA ALA A 398 15.20 -1.93 -31.82
C ALA A 398 14.19 -2.48 -30.81
N MET A 399 14.61 -2.65 -29.55
CA MET A 399 13.76 -3.09 -28.43
C MET A 399 12.59 -2.11 -28.20
N ARG A 400 12.87 -0.80 -28.15
CA ARG A 400 11.83 0.24 -27.98
C ARG A 400 10.88 0.30 -29.17
N ARG A 401 11.36 0.09 -30.40
CA ARG A 401 10.49 -0.02 -31.60
C ARG A 401 9.57 -1.23 -31.47
N LYS A 402 10.09 -2.40 -31.08
CA LYS A 402 9.30 -3.62 -30.85
C LYS A 402 8.23 -3.40 -29.78
N TRP A 403 8.59 -2.82 -28.63
CA TRP A 403 7.63 -2.50 -27.56
C TRP A 403 6.52 -1.55 -28.00
N LEU A 404 6.85 -0.57 -28.86
CA LEU A 404 5.86 0.38 -29.39
C LEU A 404 4.88 -0.29 -30.39
N SER A 405 5.32 -1.30 -31.15
CA SER A 405 4.44 -2.11 -32.02
C SER A 405 3.67 -3.22 -31.28
N ASP A 406 4.25 -3.83 -30.24
CA ASP A 406 3.59 -4.86 -29.44
C ASP A 406 2.59 -4.28 -28.43
N GLY A 407 2.78 -3.02 -28.03
CA GLY A 407 1.98 -2.36 -27.01
C GLY A 407 2.36 -2.76 -25.59
N LEU A 408 2.00 -1.93 -24.61
CA LEU A 408 2.56 -1.99 -23.26
C LEU A 408 2.26 -3.32 -22.51
N ARG A 409 1.07 -3.92 -22.66
CA ARG A 409 0.75 -5.20 -21.99
C ARG A 409 1.61 -6.34 -22.56
N LYS A 410 1.58 -6.54 -23.89
CA LYS A 410 2.33 -7.61 -24.57
C LYS A 410 3.85 -7.46 -24.39
N SER A 411 4.35 -6.22 -24.33
CA SER A 411 5.75 -5.93 -24.04
C SER A 411 6.19 -6.43 -22.65
N VAL A 412 5.35 -6.24 -21.62
CA VAL A 412 5.58 -6.78 -20.27
C VAL A 412 5.46 -8.30 -20.26
N GLU A 413 4.48 -8.87 -20.99
CA GLU A 413 4.32 -10.33 -21.11
C GLU A 413 5.53 -11.03 -21.74
N LEU A 414 6.12 -10.43 -22.78
CA LEU A 414 7.37 -10.90 -23.36
C LEU A 414 8.55 -10.72 -22.38
N SER A 415 8.71 -9.52 -21.79
CA SER A 415 9.85 -9.24 -20.89
C SER A 415 9.85 -10.11 -19.61
N ALA A 416 8.68 -10.46 -19.07
CA ALA A 416 8.55 -11.40 -17.96
C ALA A 416 8.81 -12.87 -18.38
N THR A 417 8.50 -13.23 -19.63
CA THR A 417 8.82 -14.55 -20.17
C THR A 417 10.33 -14.68 -20.41
N ASP A 418 10.93 -13.68 -21.05
CA ASP A 418 12.34 -13.61 -21.46
C ASP A 418 13.31 -13.27 -20.30
N ALA A 419 12.82 -13.19 -19.06
CA ALA A 419 13.60 -12.84 -17.86
C ALA A 419 14.68 -13.89 -17.49
N PRO A 420 15.76 -13.51 -16.79
CA PRO A 420 16.71 -14.47 -16.22
C PRO A 420 16.07 -15.39 -15.15
N SER A 421 16.59 -16.61 -15.00
CA SER A 421 16.11 -17.62 -14.01
C SER A 421 16.20 -17.18 -12.55
N ILE A 422 16.96 -16.12 -12.25
CA ILE A 422 16.97 -15.48 -10.93
C ILE A 422 15.55 -15.05 -10.48
N VAL A 423 14.65 -14.69 -11.41
CA VAL A 423 13.23 -14.38 -11.08
C VAL A 423 12.48 -15.61 -10.56
N ASP A 424 12.87 -16.82 -10.99
CA ASP A 424 12.31 -18.08 -10.50
C ASP A 424 12.93 -18.43 -9.12
N LYS A 425 14.23 -18.18 -8.93
CA LYS A 425 14.93 -18.30 -7.64
C LYS A 425 14.33 -17.37 -6.57
N ASP A 426 14.20 -16.08 -6.87
CA ASP A 426 13.70 -15.06 -5.93
C ASP A 426 12.22 -15.30 -5.56
N ALA A 427 11.42 -15.89 -6.45
CA ALA A 427 10.06 -16.33 -6.15
C ALA A 427 10.02 -17.49 -5.14
N LEU A 428 10.94 -18.46 -5.26
CA LEU A 428 11.07 -19.58 -4.33
C LEU A 428 11.68 -19.15 -2.99
N GLU A 429 12.62 -18.20 -2.99
CA GLU A 429 13.15 -17.56 -1.78
C GLU A 429 12.05 -16.82 -1.01
N TRP A 430 11.28 -15.97 -1.70
CA TRP A 430 10.11 -15.30 -1.13
C TRP A 430 9.10 -16.31 -0.57
N THR A 431 8.87 -17.43 -1.27
CA THR A 431 7.99 -18.51 -0.79
C THR A 431 8.47 -19.03 0.56
N LEU A 432 9.75 -19.40 0.68
CA LEU A 432 10.31 -19.94 1.92
C LEU A 432 10.33 -18.93 3.07
N THR A 433 10.39 -17.63 2.79
CA THR A 433 10.21 -16.58 3.81
C THR A 433 8.76 -16.34 4.22
N ALA A 434 7.79 -16.76 3.40
CA ALA A 434 6.36 -16.63 3.69
C ALA A 434 5.75 -17.87 4.40
N LEU A 435 6.46 -19.01 4.41
CA LEU A 435 6.02 -20.23 5.11
C LEU A 435 6.56 -20.26 6.54
N ASP A 436 5.65 -20.16 7.51
CA ASP A 436 5.96 -20.16 8.95
C ASP A 436 5.67 -21.50 9.64
N GLU A 437 4.71 -22.30 9.15
CA GLU A 437 4.45 -23.61 9.74
C GLU A 437 5.40 -24.69 9.20
N ASP A 438 6.01 -25.46 10.12
CA ASP A 438 6.69 -26.75 9.88
C ASP A 438 6.04 -27.60 8.76
N LYS A 439 4.71 -27.65 8.75
CA LYS A 439 3.94 -28.45 7.81
C LYS A 439 3.91 -27.85 6.40
N GLU A 440 3.92 -26.53 6.26
CA GLU A 440 3.97 -25.85 4.98
C GLU A 440 5.36 -26.02 4.34
N ILE A 441 6.42 -25.99 5.17
CA ILE A 441 7.79 -26.29 4.74
C ILE A 441 7.92 -27.77 4.31
N GLU A 442 7.29 -28.70 5.02
CA GLU A 442 7.20 -30.11 4.61
C GLU A 442 6.41 -30.29 3.29
N ASP A 443 5.32 -29.53 3.10
CA ASP A 443 4.50 -29.50 1.88
C ASP A 443 5.26 -28.91 0.67
N PHE A 444 6.08 -27.87 0.88
CA PHE A 444 7.05 -27.35 -0.10
C PHE A 444 8.09 -28.41 -0.46
N ALA A 445 8.71 -29.04 0.55
CA ALA A 445 9.75 -30.05 0.36
C ALA A 445 9.26 -31.27 -0.46
N GLU A 446 8.01 -31.72 -0.26
CA GLU A 446 7.41 -32.81 -1.06
C GLU A 446 7.30 -32.47 -2.56
N ARG A 447 7.23 -31.19 -2.91
CA ARG A 447 7.08 -30.69 -4.29
C ARG A 447 8.42 -30.48 -5.00
N VAL A 448 9.52 -30.27 -4.28
CA VAL A 448 10.87 -30.04 -4.84
C VAL A 448 11.29 -31.10 -5.87
N PRO A 449 11.14 -32.43 -5.64
CA PRO A 449 11.44 -33.44 -6.66
C PRO A 449 10.72 -33.21 -8.00
N GLY A 450 9.43 -32.89 -7.95
CA GLY A 450 8.63 -32.63 -9.15
C GLY A 450 9.02 -31.36 -9.90
N PHE A 451 9.75 -30.44 -9.26
CA PHE A 451 10.31 -29.26 -9.92
C PHE A 451 11.54 -29.61 -10.77
N PHE A 452 12.42 -30.49 -10.29
CA PHE A 452 13.54 -31.02 -11.07
C PHE A 452 13.09 -31.95 -12.20
N ASP A 453 12.04 -32.75 -11.99
CA ASP A 453 11.45 -33.62 -13.02
C ASP A 453 10.75 -32.84 -14.20
N SER A 454 10.67 -31.50 -14.10
CA SER A 454 9.91 -30.64 -15.01
C SER A 454 10.62 -30.31 -16.32
N ARG A 455 9.85 -30.21 -17.42
CA ARG A 455 10.32 -29.64 -18.70
C ARG A 455 9.83 -28.21 -18.94
N ALA A 456 9.09 -27.63 -18.00
CA ALA A 456 8.52 -26.30 -18.12
C ALA A 456 9.38 -25.21 -17.45
N VAL A 457 10.24 -25.61 -16.51
CA VAL A 457 11.30 -24.77 -15.93
C VAL A 457 12.54 -24.92 -16.81
N PRO A 458 13.11 -23.84 -17.38
CA PRO A 458 14.23 -23.94 -18.32
C PRO A 458 15.57 -24.26 -17.64
N ASP A 459 15.69 -23.96 -16.34
CA ASP A 459 16.84 -24.25 -15.50
C ASP A 459 16.37 -24.34 -14.04
N PRO A 460 16.03 -25.53 -13.52
CA PRO A 460 15.63 -25.70 -12.13
C PRO A 460 16.82 -25.61 -11.16
N THR A 461 18.03 -25.89 -11.64
CA THR A 461 19.26 -25.95 -10.84
C THR A 461 19.66 -24.55 -10.36
N SER A 462 19.66 -23.53 -11.23
CA SER A 462 19.91 -22.14 -10.80
C SER A 462 18.77 -21.51 -10.00
N ALA A 463 17.59 -22.14 -9.95
CA ALA A 463 16.48 -21.71 -9.10
C ALA A 463 16.57 -22.24 -7.66
N ILE A 464 16.95 -23.51 -7.46
CA ILE A 464 16.92 -24.17 -6.13
C ILE A 464 18.29 -24.26 -5.44
N LEU A 465 19.39 -24.55 -6.15
CA LEU A 465 20.70 -24.70 -5.49
C LEU A 465 21.16 -23.45 -4.71
N PRO A 466 20.91 -22.20 -5.16
CA PRO A 466 21.26 -21.01 -4.38
C PRO A 466 20.54 -20.90 -3.02
N LEU A 467 19.41 -21.60 -2.83
CA LEU A 467 18.66 -21.62 -1.56
C LEU A 467 19.22 -22.65 -0.56
N MET A 468 20.04 -23.58 -1.06
CA MET A 468 20.73 -24.63 -0.29
C MET A 468 22.15 -24.23 0.13
N SER A 469 22.76 -23.23 -0.53
CA SER A 469 24.19 -22.93 -0.44
C SER A 469 24.49 -21.67 0.37
N ASP A 470 25.48 -21.77 1.26
CA ASP A 470 26.02 -20.70 2.11
C ASP A 470 26.78 -19.60 1.31
N GLN A 471 26.87 -19.73 -0.01
CA GLN A 471 27.48 -18.72 -0.90
C GLN A 471 26.50 -17.62 -1.37
N SER A 472 25.23 -17.68 -0.97
CA SER A 472 24.27 -16.60 -1.23
C SER A 472 24.58 -15.37 -0.36
N THR A 473 24.08 -14.20 -0.79
CA THR A 473 24.13 -12.96 0.04
C THR A 473 22.99 -12.87 1.05
N THR A 474 22.09 -13.85 1.02
CA THR A 474 21.09 -14.18 2.04
C THR A 474 21.42 -15.55 2.63
N ASP A 475 21.14 -15.75 3.93
CA ASP A 475 21.42 -17.02 4.63
C ASP A 475 20.78 -18.24 3.91
N PRO A 476 21.32 -19.47 4.02
CA PRO A 476 20.79 -20.65 3.32
C PRO A 476 19.40 -21.08 3.86
N ILE A 477 18.34 -20.43 3.37
CA ILE A 477 16.96 -20.54 3.88
C ILE A 477 16.42 -21.96 3.74
N LEU A 478 16.58 -22.62 2.59
CA LEU A 478 16.06 -23.97 2.40
C LEU A 478 16.86 -25.00 3.22
N GLY A 479 18.19 -24.86 3.25
CA GLY A 479 19.08 -25.74 4.02
C GLY A 479 18.82 -25.69 5.52
N SER A 480 18.68 -24.49 6.09
CA SER A 480 18.38 -24.28 7.52
C SER A 480 16.99 -24.79 7.90
N ARG A 481 15.93 -24.42 7.15
CA ARG A 481 14.56 -24.90 7.39
C ARG A 481 14.45 -26.44 7.29
N LEU A 482 15.14 -27.08 6.33
CA LEU A 482 15.20 -28.55 6.24
C LEU A 482 15.95 -29.19 7.41
N TYR A 483 17.02 -28.56 7.91
CA TYR A 483 17.75 -29.03 9.09
C TYR A 483 16.88 -28.98 10.36
N ASP A 484 16.12 -27.90 10.57
CA ASP A 484 15.20 -27.81 11.72
C ASP A 484 14.06 -28.83 11.61
N LEU A 485 13.50 -29.07 10.41
CA LEU A 485 12.54 -30.17 10.21
C LEU A 485 13.16 -31.54 10.57
N LEU A 486 14.39 -31.83 10.14
CA LEU A 486 15.10 -33.06 10.49
C LEU A 486 15.38 -33.18 12.01
N LYS A 487 15.58 -32.06 12.71
CA LYS A 487 15.72 -32.02 14.18
C LYS A 487 14.41 -32.37 14.91
N THR A 488 13.24 -32.07 14.32
CA THR A 488 11.94 -32.58 14.80
C THR A 488 11.74 -34.08 14.53
N CYS A 489 12.56 -34.68 13.66
CA CYS A 489 12.54 -36.12 13.37
C CYS A 489 13.31 -36.98 14.39
N ILE A 490 13.80 -36.41 15.50
CA ILE A 490 14.52 -37.13 16.55
C ILE A 490 13.53 -37.60 17.64
N PRO A 491 13.60 -38.85 18.13
CA PRO A 491 12.75 -39.31 19.23
C PRO A 491 12.93 -38.45 20.49
N GLY A 492 11.82 -37.95 21.02
CA GLY A 492 11.79 -37.16 22.26
C GLY A 492 11.97 -35.64 22.10
N THR A 493 12.24 -35.10 20.91
CA THR A 493 12.38 -33.64 20.70
C THR A 493 11.08 -32.93 20.34
N SER A 494 10.04 -33.67 19.94
CA SER A 494 8.79 -33.11 19.40
C SER A 494 7.59 -34.04 19.68
N PRO A 495 6.36 -33.51 19.90
CA PRO A 495 5.14 -34.31 20.15
C PRO A 495 4.61 -35.08 18.92
N LEU A 496 5.37 -35.17 17.83
CA LEU A 496 5.02 -35.90 16.61
C LEU A 496 4.97 -37.42 16.80
N THR A 497 3.95 -38.07 16.25
CA THR A 497 3.83 -39.53 16.20
C THR A 497 4.93 -40.15 15.33
N GLU A 498 5.27 -41.42 15.58
CA GLU A 498 6.28 -42.16 14.80
C GLU A 498 5.99 -42.20 13.29
N GLU A 499 4.71 -42.22 12.91
CA GLU A 499 4.28 -42.24 11.51
C GLU A 499 4.53 -40.88 10.83
N MET A 500 4.12 -39.78 11.46
CA MET A 500 4.42 -38.42 10.97
C MET A 500 5.93 -38.19 10.90
N ARG A 501 6.68 -38.66 11.91
CA ARG A 501 8.14 -38.56 11.97
C ARG A 501 8.82 -39.27 10.80
N ARG A 502 8.37 -40.48 10.46
CA ARG A 502 8.85 -41.26 9.30
C ARG A 502 8.45 -40.63 7.97
N SER A 503 7.27 -39.99 7.88
CA SER A 503 6.84 -39.24 6.70
C SER A 503 7.76 -38.05 6.45
N ARG A 504 7.91 -37.16 7.44
CA ARG A 504 8.76 -35.96 7.36
C ARG A 504 10.21 -36.28 7.03
N LEU A 505 10.77 -37.31 7.68
CA LEU A 505 12.13 -37.79 7.41
C LEU A 505 12.29 -38.24 5.94
N ARG A 506 11.33 -39.00 5.41
CA ARG A 506 11.33 -39.43 4.00
C ARG A 506 11.24 -38.24 3.04
N VAL A 507 10.38 -37.26 3.34
CA VAL A 507 10.24 -36.05 2.53
C VAL A 507 11.57 -35.28 2.49
N CYS A 508 12.10 -34.90 3.66
CA CYS A 508 13.32 -34.11 3.76
C CYS A 508 14.52 -34.80 3.10
N LEU A 509 14.71 -36.11 3.32
CA LEU A 509 15.78 -36.88 2.69
C LEU A 509 15.60 -36.97 1.15
N LYS A 510 14.37 -37.06 0.65
CA LYS A 510 14.12 -37.06 -0.81
C LYS A 510 14.45 -35.70 -1.42
N SER A 511 14.04 -34.61 -0.79
CA SER A 511 14.36 -33.25 -1.27
C SER A 511 15.87 -32.99 -1.27
N LEU A 512 16.57 -33.39 -0.19
CA LEU A 512 18.03 -33.30 -0.09
C LEU A 512 18.76 -34.15 -1.15
N TRP A 513 18.24 -35.33 -1.48
CA TRP A 513 18.85 -36.18 -2.52
C TRP A 513 18.75 -35.54 -3.90
N TYR A 514 17.58 -35.02 -4.29
CA TYR A 514 17.42 -34.29 -5.55
C TYR A 514 18.31 -33.02 -5.61
N CYS A 515 18.40 -32.27 -4.50
CA CYS A 515 19.29 -31.09 -4.39
C CYS A 515 20.79 -31.44 -4.33
N GLY A 516 21.17 -32.72 -4.27
CA GLY A 516 22.56 -33.20 -4.28
C GLY A 516 22.94 -34.02 -5.52
N GLU A 517 21.98 -34.32 -6.39
CA GLU A 517 22.17 -34.93 -7.71
C GLU A 517 22.28 -33.87 -8.84
N ALA A 518 21.70 -32.68 -8.62
CA ALA A 518 21.64 -31.55 -9.55
C ALA A 518 22.82 -30.56 -9.43
#